data_AF-A0A2D4YUH6-F1
#
_entry.id   AF-A0A2D4YUH6-F1
#
_cell.length_a   1.000
_cell.length_b   1.000
_cell.length_c   1.000
_cell.angle_alpha   90.00
_cell.angle_beta   90.00
_cell.angle_gamma   90.00
#
_symmetry.space_group_name_H-M   'P 1'
#
loop_
_entity.id
_entity.type
_entity.pdbx_description
1 polymer ?
#
loop_
_entity_poly.entity_id
_entity_poly.type
_entity_poly.pdbx_seq_one_letter_code
_entity_poly.pdbx_strand_id
1 'polypeptide(L)'
;MSEREYDSQYIKGVKRLKYVPRTAAALARMQTRAVPCVFKDNLLDPNTTSFIEKHVDKIIEDIKASKSIQKEERKKKPVISIQERIQNKADEYAGEIEYQLDCYIDNPENKFDVFKYLTEEQVSAPVAVKVGDNFFNLERELEETIAGTCPQLKEAYSFLSKKGLKDYHKYVCDIRTDCDKYATGKKGQKRTRRKKVYSASEQTKKLNYNITDTEYHLTSLNPELIVGAMQLWTFNTKTKEITKFVAEDRMGLGVKGTTIQKFNNLSAMKKIGNKTEYFLDRIQSGGKIVLSKVLDEINTKSSKPTGRINEHTILLRTE
;
A
#
# COMPACT_ATOMS: atom_id res chain seq x y z
N MET A 1 -17.88 -21.83 29.71
CA MET A 1 -16.43 -21.62 29.99
C MET A 1 -15.88 -20.45 29.21
N SER A 2 -16.41 -19.25 29.43
CA SER A 2 -15.92 -18.00 28.83
C SER A 2 -15.36 -17.03 29.89
N GLU A 3 -15.22 -17.47 31.15
CA GLU A 3 -14.90 -16.58 32.28
C GLU A 3 -13.78 -17.11 33.21
N ARG A 4 -12.95 -18.06 32.76
CA ARG A 4 -11.72 -18.41 33.49
C ARG A 4 -10.53 -17.89 32.69
N GLU A 5 -10.01 -16.74 33.07
CA GLU A 5 -8.78 -16.14 32.55
C GLU A 5 -7.59 -17.05 32.89
N TYR A 6 -7.29 -18.02 32.03
CA TYR A 6 -6.03 -18.74 32.09
C TYR A 6 -4.98 -17.99 31.29
N ASP A 7 -3.84 -17.71 31.93
CA ASP A 7 -2.77 -16.92 31.34
C ASP A 7 -2.22 -17.57 30.04
N SER A 8 -2.03 -16.77 29.00
CA SER A 8 -1.75 -17.24 27.61
C SER A 8 -0.51 -18.14 27.49
N GLN A 9 0.38 -18.04 28.48
CA GLN A 9 1.57 -18.89 28.66
C GLN A 9 1.22 -20.37 28.86
N TYR A 10 0.18 -20.70 29.63
CA TYR A 10 -0.18 -22.08 29.93
C TYR A 10 -0.80 -22.77 28.70
N ILE A 11 -1.60 -22.05 27.92
CA ILE A 11 -2.18 -22.55 26.66
C ILE A 11 -1.07 -22.89 25.64
N LYS A 12 -0.02 -22.07 25.55
CA LYS A 12 1.14 -22.33 24.70
C LYS A 12 2.02 -23.46 25.25
N GLY A 13 2.15 -23.57 26.57
CA GLY A 13 2.89 -24.63 27.26
C GLY A 13 2.31 -26.02 27.02
N VAL A 14 0.98 -26.16 27.06
CA VAL A 14 0.29 -27.44 26.78
C VAL A 14 0.61 -27.98 25.38
N LYS A 15 0.75 -27.13 24.36
CA LYS A 15 1.12 -27.56 23.00
C LYS A 15 2.54 -28.13 22.90
N ARG A 16 3.40 -27.80 23.86
CA ARG A 16 4.81 -28.25 23.91
C ARG A 16 5.02 -29.46 24.81
N LEU A 17 4.07 -29.74 25.71
CA LEU A 17 4.04 -30.97 26.49
C LEU A 17 3.76 -32.17 25.57
N LYS A 18 4.56 -33.23 25.71
CA LYS A 18 4.39 -34.48 24.93
C LYS A 18 3.22 -35.34 25.41
N TYR A 19 2.59 -34.98 26.52
CA TYR A 19 1.51 -35.74 27.14
C TYR A 19 0.39 -34.81 27.61
N VAL A 20 -0.85 -35.24 27.37
CA VAL A 20 -2.07 -34.67 27.97
C VAL A 20 -2.92 -35.85 28.45
N PRO A 21 -3.39 -35.87 29.71
CA PRO A 21 -4.26 -36.94 30.23
C PRO A 21 -5.59 -36.95 29.46
N ARG A 22 -5.72 -37.90 28.54
CA ARG A 22 -6.86 -37.99 27.60
C ARG A 22 -8.20 -38.14 28.31
N THR A 23 -8.23 -38.89 29.41
CA THR A 23 -9.43 -39.14 30.21
C THR A 23 -9.92 -37.88 30.91
N ALA A 24 -9.04 -37.14 31.58
CA ALA A 24 -9.38 -35.86 32.21
C ALA A 24 -9.81 -34.81 31.16
N ALA A 25 -9.15 -34.77 30.00
CA ALA A 25 -9.52 -33.88 28.90
C ALA A 25 -10.85 -34.24 28.23
N ALA A 26 -11.24 -35.52 28.21
CA ALA A 26 -12.55 -35.96 27.73
C ALA A 26 -13.66 -35.56 28.72
N LEU A 27 -13.44 -35.79 30.01
CA LEU A 27 -14.40 -35.43 31.07
C LEU A 27 -14.62 -33.91 31.16
N ALA A 28 -13.55 -33.09 31.08
CA ALA A 28 -13.67 -31.63 31.00
C ALA A 28 -14.42 -31.16 29.74
N ARG A 29 -14.26 -31.86 28.62
CA ARG A 29 -15.04 -31.60 27.38
C ARG A 29 -16.51 -31.97 27.51
N MET A 30 -16.84 -33.02 28.27
CA MET A 30 -18.23 -33.38 28.57
C MET A 30 -18.89 -32.35 29.47
N GLN A 31 -18.18 -31.88 30.52
CA GLN A 31 -18.65 -30.84 31.43
C GLN A 31 -18.93 -29.52 30.69
N THR A 32 -18.06 -29.13 29.76
CA THR A 32 -18.22 -27.87 29.00
C THR A 32 -19.32 -27.88 27.97
N ARG A 33 -19.64 -29.06 27.43
CA ARG A 33 -20.72 -29.26 26.46
C ARG A 33 -22.04 -29.63 27.12
N ALA A 34 -22.14 -29.52 28.45
CA ALA A 34 -23.33 -29.82 29.23
C ALA A 34 -23.94 -31.20 28.91
N VAL A 35 -23.10 -32.21 28.69
CA VAL A 35 -23.57 -33.58 28.49
C VAL A 35 -24.17 -34.07 29.82
N PRO A 36 -25.41 -34.59 29.84
CA PRO A 36 -26.07 -34.97 31.08
C PRO A 36 -25.50 -36.28 31.63
N CYS A 37 -24.48 -36.18 32.49
CA CYS A 37 -23.98 -37.29 33.29
C CYS A 37 -24.68 -37.22 34.66
N VAL A 38 -25.92 -37.70 34.73
CA VAL A 38 -26.78 -37.47 35.91
C VAL A 38 -26.26 -38.25 37.12
N PHE A 39 -25.74 -37.55 38.13
CA PHE A 39 -25.61 -38.06 39.49
C PHE A 39 -26.32 -37.09 40.43
N LYS A 40 -27.53 -37.49 40.88
CA LYS A 40 -28.37 -36.85 41.93
C LYS A 40 -28.14 -35.33 42.07
N ASP A 41 -28.64 -34.60 41.09
CA ASP A 41 -28.74 -33.13 41.04
C ASP A 41 -27.47 -32.32 40.66
N ASN A 42 -26.34 -32.98 40.34
CA ASN A 42 -25.18 -32.33 39.70
C ASN A 42 -24.80 -33.00 38.36
N LEU A 43 -24.27 -32.20 37.42
CA LEU A 43 -23.89 -32.67 36.07
C LEU A 43 -22.74 -33.70 36.04
N LEU A 44 -21.99 -33.88 37.13
CA LEU A 44 -20.97 -34.91 37.32
C LEU A 44 -20.81 -35.24 38.84
N ASP A 45 -20.38 -36.46 39.17
CA ASP A 45 -20.00 -36.88 40.53
C ASP A 45 -18.87 -35.95 41.07
N PRO A 46 -18.98 -35.41 42.30
CA PRO A 46 -17.91 -34.63 42.96
C PRO A 46 -16.50 -35.25 42.88
N ASN A 47 -16.40 -36.59 42.87
CA ASN A 47 -15.13 -37.29 42.69
C ASN A 47 -14.50 -37.04 41.32
N THR A 48 -15.31 -36.85 40.28
CA THR A 48 -14.86 -36.58 38.91
C THR A 48 -14.33 -35.17 38.75
N THR A 49 -14.96 -34.20 39.41
CA THR A 49 -14.51 -32.79 39.43
C THR A 49 -13.13 -32.67 40.10
N SER A 50 -12.96 -33.32 41.26
CA SER A 50 -11.67 -33.32 41.96
C SER A 50 -10.56 -34.04 41.18
N PHE A 51 -10.90 -35.04 40.36
CA PHE A 51 -9.97 -35.71 39.46
C PHE A 51 -9.47 -34.77 38.34
N ILE A 52 -10.37 -33.98 37.74
CA ILE A 52 -10.01 -33.00 36.70
C ILE A 52 -9.08 -31.94 37.27
N GLU A 53 -9.40 -31.37 38.44
CA GLU A 53 -8.61 -30.32 39.09
C GLU A 53 -7.17 -30.80 39.38
N LYS A 54 -7.02 -31.97 39.99
CA LYS A 54 -5.70 -32.58 40.26
C LYS A 54 -4.84 -32.75 39.01
N HIS A 55 -5.45 -33.06 37.86
CA HIS A 55 -4.71 -33.22 36.61
C HIS A 55 -4.37 -31.90 35.93
N VAL A 56 -5.20 -30.87 36.10
CA VAL A 56 -4.90 -29.51 35.63
C VAL A 56 -3.73 -28.92 36.42
N ASP A 57 -3.71 -29.09 37.74
CA ASP A 57 -2.63 -28.58 38.59
C ASP A 57 -1.28 -29.23 38.25
N LYS A 58 -1.26 -30.56 38.05
CA LYS A 58 -0.05 -31.28 37.59
C LYS A 58 0.47 -30.75 36.26
N ILE A 59 -0.41 -30.45 35.30
CA ILE A 59 -0.02 -29.88 34.01
C ILE A 59 0.60 -28.50 34.19
N ILE A 60 0.06 -27.67 35.09
CA ILE A 60 0.59 -26.35 35.38
C ILE A 60 1.98 -26.45 36.04
N GLU A 61 2.17 -27.39 36.96
CA GLU A 61 3.47 -27.69 37.57
C GLU A 61 4.50 -28.17 36.53
N ASP A 62 4.11 -29.09 35.64
CA ASP A 62 4.98 -29.59 34.56
C ASP A 62 5.37 -28.50 33.56
N ILE A 63 4.46 -27.57 33.25
CA ILE A 63 4.75 -26.38 32.41
C ILE A 63 5.76 -25.47 33.12
N LYS A 64 5.64 -25.29 34.43
CA LYS A 64 6.58 -24.47 35.21
C LYS A 64 7.95 -25.15 35.38
N ALA A 65 7.97 -26.48 35.54
CA ALA A 65 9.19 -27.26 35.75
C ALA A 65 9.98 -27.53 34.46
N SER A 66 9.32 -27.54 33.30
CA SER A 66 9.96 -27.81 32.02
C SER A 66 10.86 -26.65 31.54
N LYS A 67 12.15 -26.73 31.89
CA LYS A 67 13.24 -25.90 31.35
C LYS A 67 13.31 -25.90 29.81
N SER A 68 12.75 -26.89 29.13
CA SER A 68 12.65 -26.98 27.66
C SER A 68 11.73 -25.94 27.00
N ILE A 69 11.07 -25.07 27.79
CA ILE A 69 10.29 -23.93 27.29
C ILE A 69 11.15 -22.68 27.17
N GLN A 70 12.32 -22.63 27.83
CA GLN A 70 13.31 -21.58 27.61
C GLN A 70 13.84 -21.75 26.18
N LYS A 71 13.46 -20.80 25.31
CA LYS A 71 13.90 -20.66 23.92
C LYS A 71 15.36 -21.12 23.76
N GLU A 72 15.57 -22.19 23.00
CA GLU A 72 16.81 -22.32 22.23
C GLU A 72 16.88 -21.12 21.28
N GLU A 73 17.55 -20.05 21.71
CA GLU A 73 17.95 -18.98 20.81
C GLU A 73 18.98 -19.54 19.84
N ARG A 74 18.49 -20.06 18.71
CA ARG A 74 19.32 -20.33 17.54
C ARG A 74 20.11 -19.05 17.25
N LYS A 75 21.44 -19.09 17.39
CA LYS A 75 22.33 -17.98 17.03
C LYS A 75 21.95 -17.51 15.62
N LYS A 76 21.41 -16.30 15.52
CA LYS A 76 20.99 -15.73 14.23
C LYS A 76 22.25 -15.58 13.38
N LYS A 77 22.27 -16.19 12.19
CA LYS A 77 23.33 -15.95 11.20
C LYS A 77 23.48 -14.44 10.97
N PRO A 78 24.70 -13.91 10.72
CA PRO A 78 24.88 -12.49 10.45
C PRO A 78 24.00 -12.10 9.25
N VAL A 79 23.08 -11.18 9.48
CA VAL A 79 22.17 -10.68 8.44
C VAL A 79 22.91 -9.57 7.72
N ILE A 80 23.55 -9.91 6.60
CA ILE A 80 24.17 -8.93 5.70
C ILE A 80 23.08 -7.95 5.26
N SER A 81 23.35 -6.66 5.43
CA SER A 81 22.45 -5.58 5.07
C SER A 81 22.18 -5.57 3.57
N ILE A 82 21.02 -5.05 3.15
CA ILE A 82 20.71 -4.88 1.73
C ILE A 82 21.72 -3.95 1.06
N GLN A 83 22.22 -2.94 1.77
CA GLN A 83 23.23 -2.00 1.27
C GLN A 83 24.57 -2.70 1.05
N GLU A 84 25.03 -3.53 2.00
CA GLU A 84 26.25 -4.34 1.86
C GLU A 84 26.15 -5.30 0.67
N ARG A 85 24.98 -5.90 0.43
CA ARG A 85 24.78 -6.76 -0.76
C ARG A 85 24.86 -6.00 -2.08
N ILE A 86 24.40 -4.75 -2.10
CA ILE A 86 24.49 -3.89 -3.29
C ILE A 86 25.95 -3.50 -3.51
N GLN A 87 26.67 -3.16 -2.43
CA GLN A 87 28.09 -2.81 -2.49
C GLN A 87 28.93 -4.00 -2.96
N ASN A 88 28.78 -5.18 -2.36
CA ASN A 88 29.55 -6.36 -2.77
C ASN A 88 29.36 -6.70 -4.25
N LYS A 89 28.12 -6.57 -4.77
CA LYS A 89 27.86 -6.76 -6.20
C LYS A 89 28.47 -5.66 -7.06
N ALA A 90 28.44 -4.42 -6.58
CA ALA A 90 29.10 -3.33 -7.28
C ALA A 90 30.62 -3.54 -7.34
N ASP A 91 31.22 -4.04 -6.25
CA ASP A 91 32.65 -4.35 -6.18
C ASP A 91 33.04 -5.50 -7.13
N GLU A 92 32.19 -6.53 -7.26
CA GLU A 92 32.37 -7.61 -8.26
C GLU A 92 32.44 -7.04 -9.69
N TYR A 93 31.44 -6.24 -10.10
CA TYR A 93 31.42 -5.62 -11.44
C TYR A 93 32.52 -4.56 -11.62
N ALA A 94 32.87 -3.83 -10.56
CA ALA A 94 33.95 -2.85 -10.60
C ALA A 94 35.29 -3.54 -10.83
N GLY A 95 35.55 -4.68 -10.20
CA GLY A 95 36.78 -5.46 -10.41
C GLY A 95 36.97 -5.93 -11.85
N GLU A 96 35.89 -6.31 -12.54
CA GLU A 96 35.95 -6.66 -13.98
C GLU A 96 36.26 -5.44 -14.86
N ILE A 97 35.70 -4.28 -14.50
CA ILE A 97 35.98 -3.01 -15.20
C ILE A 97 37.42 -2.54 -14.92
N GLU A 98 37.93 -2.70 -13.69
CA GLU A 98 39.32 -2.42 -13.32
C GLU A 98 40.31 -3.28 -14.12
N TYR A 99 40.02 -4.58 -14.27
CA TYR A 99 40.83 -5.43 -15.13
C TYR A 99 40.90 -4.92 -16.58
N GLN A 100 39.80 -4.36 -17.10
CA GLN A 100 39.81 -3.75 -18.44
C GLN A 100 40.49 -2.38 -18.49
N LEU A 101 40.54 -1.64 -17.38
CA LEU A 101 41.35 -0.44 -17.25
C LEU A 101 42.84 -0.77 -17.33
N ASP A 102 43.29 -1.83 -16.66
CA ASP A 102 44.68 -2.30 -16.75
C ASP A 102 45.04 -2.73 -18.18
N CYS A 103 44.15 -3.49 -18.84
CA CYS A 103 44.34 -3.87 -20.25
C CYS A 103 44.43 -2.66 -21.19
N TYR A 104 43.71 -1.58 -20.88
CA TYR A 104 43.75 -0.33 -21.64
C TYR A 104 45.06 0.45 -21.41
N ILE A 105 45.63 0.39 -20.21
CA ILE A 105 46.94 0.98 -19.91
C ILE A 105 48.04 0.29 -20.71
N ASP A 106 47.99 -1.04 -20.81
CA ASP A 106 48.95 -1.83 -21.60
C ASP A 106 48.74 -1.63 -23.11
N ASN A 107 47.48 -1.61 -23.57
CA ASN A 107 47.12 -1.46 -24.98
C ASN A 107 45.95 -0.46 -25.16
N PRO A 108 46.25 0.81 -25.51
CA PRO A 108 45.23 1.87 -25.66
C PRO A 108 44.19 1.66 -26.76
N GLU A 109 44.38 0.66 -27.64
CA GLU A 109 43.42 0.30 -28.68
C GLU A 109 42.25 -0.54 -28.15
N ASN A 110 42.42 -1.20 -26.99
CA ASN A 110 41.39 -2.01 -26.35
C ASN A 110 40.42 -1.15 -25.54
N LYS A 111 39.51 -0.46 -26.23
CA LYS A 111 38.43 0.31 -25.58
C LYS A 111 37.27 -0.61 -25.23
N PHE A 112 37.04 -0.79 -23.92
CA PHE A 112 35.91 -1.55 -23.42
C PHE A 112 34.66 -0.67 -23.30
N ASP A 113 33.52 -1.20 -23.73
CA ASP A 113 32.23 -0.50 -23.71
C ASP A 113 31.45 -0.90 -22.45
N VAL A 114 31.59 -0.11 -21.39
CA VAL A 114 30.96 -0.37 -20.09
C VAL A 114 29.44 -0.39 -20.19
N PHE A 115 28.85 0.42 -21.08
CA PHE A 115 27.40 0.44 -21.26
C PHE A 115 26.87 -0.89 -21.82
N LYS A 116 27.57 -1.47 -22.81
CA LYS A 116 27.21 -2.79 -23.35
C LYS A 116 27.35 -3.87 -22.28
N TYR A 117 28.45 -3.88 -21.55
CA TYR A 117 28.69 -4.83 -20.47
C TYR A 117 27.59 -4.79 -19.39
N LEU A 118 27.24 -3.61 -18.88
CA LEU A 118 26.15 -3.46 -17.90
C LEU A 118 24.78 -3.89 -18.44
N THR A 119 24.60 -3.80 -19.76
CA THR A 119 23.38 -4.24 -20.45
C THR A 119 23.32 -5.75 -20.60
N GLU A 120 24.42 -6.39 -20.95
CA GLU A 120 24.56 -7.85 -21.06
C GLU A 120 24.36 -8.53 -19.71
N GLU A 121 25.03 -8.03 -18.66
CA GLU A 121 24.92 -8.54 -17.28
C GLU A 121 23.60 -8.14 -16.57
N GLN A 122 22.75 -7.32 -17.21
CA GLN A 122 21.46 -6.91 -16.66
C GLN A 122 21.55 -6.27 -15.26
N VAL A 123 22.63 -5.53 -14.99
CA VAL A 123 22.94 -4.95 -13.67
C VAL A 123 21.82 -4.07 -13.13
N SER A 124 21.49 -4.16 -11.84
CA SER A 124 20.43 -3.31 -11.26
C SER A 124 20.83 -1.83 -11.26
N ALA A 125 19.89 -0.91 -11.49
CA ALA A 125 20.20 0.53 -11.57
C ALA A 125 20.93 1.09 -10.32
N PRO A 126 20.61 0.71 -9.08
CA PRO A 126 21.36 1.14 -7.90
C PRO A 126 22.78 0.54 -7.82
N VAL A 127 22.97 -0.67 -8.36
CA VAL A 127 24.29 -1.32 -8.42
C VAL A 127 25.15 -0.58 -9.44
N ALA A 128 24.62 -0.25 -10.62
CA ALA A 128 25.35 0.51 -11.64
C ALA A 128 25.83 1.89 -11.14
N VAL A 129 25.01 2.61 -10.37
CA VAL A 129 25.45 3.87 -9.73
C VAL A 129 26.62 3.61 -8.77
N LYS A 130 26.55 2.54 -7.98
CA LYS A 130 27.62 2.18 -7.05
C LYS A 130 28.90 1.73 -7.73
N VAL A 131 28.81 1.07 -8.88
CA VAL A 131 29.97 0.78 -9.73
C VAL A 131 30.65 2.08 -10.16
N GLY A 132 29.88 3.09 -10.58
CA GLY A 132 30.43 4.42 -10.90
C GLY A 132 31.07 5.14 -9.70
N ASP A 133 30.49 5.01 -8.51
CA ASP A 133 31.03 5.60 -7.27
C ASP A 133 32.43 5.04 -6.93
N ASN A 134 32.72 3.77 -7.25
CA ASN A 134 34.03 3.16 -6.96
C ASN A 134 35.18 3.85 -7.74
N PHE A 135 34.91 4.37 -8.94
CA PHE A 135 35.90 5.06 -9.77
C PHE A 135 36.10 6.54 -9.42
N PHE A 136 35.32 7.09 -8.48
CA PHE A 136 35.40 8.51 -8.10
C PHE A 136 36.75 8.90 -7.50
N ASN A 137 37.33 8.03 -6.66
CA ASN A 137 38.64 8.31 -6.05
C ASN A 137 39.74 8.31 -7.11
N LEU A 138 39.69 7.37 -8.05
CA LEU A 138 40.63 7.27 -9.18
C LEU A 138 40.54 8.49 -10.10
N GLU A 139 39.33 8.94 -10.43
CA GLU A 139 39.08 10.16 -11.20
C GLU A 139 39.77 11.38 -10.57
N ARG A 140 39.58 11.56 -9.25
CA ARG A 140 40.19 12.67 -8.50
C ARG A 140 41.71 12.60 -8.44
N GLU A 141 42.28 11.41 -8.23
CA GLU A 141 43.73 11.20 -8.24
C GLU A 141 44.35 11.58 -9.60
N LEU A 142 43.70 11.22 -10.70
CA LEU A 142 44.14 11.58 -12.04
C LEU A 142 44.01 13.08 -12.31
N GLU A 143 42.94 13.72 -11.83
CA GLU A 143 42.77 15.18 -11.92
C GLU A 143 43.89 15.91 -11.17
N GLU A 144 44.21 15.49 -9.94
CA GLU A 144 45.32 16.05 -9.14
C GLU A 144 46.69 15.82 -9.79
N THR A 145 46.87 14.68 -10.45
CA THR A 145 48.10 14.36 -11.21
C THR A 145 48.27 15.30 -12.41
N ILE A 146 47.18 15.57 -13.15
CA ILE A 146 47.17 16.49 -14.28
C ILE A 146 47.42 17.94 -13.83
N ALA A 147 46.79 18.37 -12.73
CA ALA A 147 47.02 19.68 -12.11
C ALA A 147 48.44 19.81 -11.56
N GLY A 148 49.03 18.68 -11.16
CA GLY A 148 50.41 18.58 -10.74
C GLY A 148 50.66 19.04 -9.30
N THR A 149 49.63 18.95 -8.45
CA THR A 149 49.62 19.42 -7.06
C THR A 149 50.43 18.51 -6.14
N CYS A 150 50.46 17.20 -6.43
CA CYS A 150 51.15 16.20 -5.61
C CYS A 150 52.37 15.60 -6.33
N PRO A 151 53.60 15.70 -5.77
CA PRO A 151 54.80 15.10 -6.34
C PRO A 151 54.75 13.56 -6.40
N GLN A 152 54.16 12.91 -5.40
CA GLN A 152 54.06 11.44 -5.34
C GLN A 152 53.16 10.87 -6.45
N LEU A 153 52.05 11.56 -6.75
CA LEU A 153 51.17 11.14 -7.85
C LEU A 153 51.85 11.31 -9.22
N LYS A 154 52.66 12.35 -9.41
CA LYS A 154 53.45 12.51 -10.63
C LYS A 154 54.46 11.39 -10.84
N GLU A 155 55.08 10.91 -9.75
CA GLU A 155 55.98 9.77 -9.81
C GLU A 155 55.23 8.49 -10.16
N ALA A 156 54.08 8.24 -9.51
CA ALA A 156 53.26 7.06 -9.75
C ALA A 156 52.81 6.93 -11.21
N TYR A 157 52.41 8.03 -11.86
CA TYR A 157 51.96 8.05 -13.25
C TYR A 157 53.05 8.42 -14.27
N SER A 158 54.32 8.43 -13.87
CA SER A 158 55.45 8.86 -14.71
C SER A 158 55.67 7.98 -15.96
N PHE A 159 55.17 6.74 -15.95
CA PHE A 159 55.19 5.83 -17.08
C PHE A 159 54.25 6.24 -18.22
N LEU A 160 53.25 7.10 -17.95
CA LEU A 160 52.32 7.62 -18.95
C LEU A 160 52.79 8.95 -19.54
N SER A 161 52.66 9.10 -20.85
CA SER A 161 52.84 10.40 -21.50
C SER A 161 51.75 11.38 -21.06
N LYS A 162 52.01 12.70 -21.13
CA LYS A 162 51.01 13.73 -20.80
C LYS A 162 49.70 13.62 -21.59
N LYS A 163 49.78 13.09 -22.82
CA LYS A 163 48.61 12.80 -23.66
C LYS A 163 47.89 11.55 -23.16
N GLY A 164 48.63 10.46 -22.90
CA GLY A 164 48.09 9.22 -22.35
C GLY A 164 47.39 9.41 -21.00
N LEU A 165 47.94 10.25 -20.12
CA LEU A 165 47.31 10.58 -18.84
C LEU A 165 45.95 11.27 -19.00
N LYS A 166 45.83 12.20 -19.96
CA LYS A 166 44.55 12.86 -20.28
C LYS A 166 43.55 11.91 -20.92
N ASP A 167 44.02 11.04 -21.80
CA ASP A 167 43.19 10.01 -22.44
C ASP A 167 42.69 8.98 -21.41
N TYR A 168 43.53 8.63 -20.43
CA TYR A 168 43.18 7.74 -19.31
C TYR A 168 42.16 8.39 -18.36
N HIS A 169 42.38 9.64 -17.94
CA HIS A 169 41.41 10.41 -17.16
C HIS A 169 40.05 10.48 -17.86
N LYS A 170 40.06 10.79 -19.16
CA LYS A 170 38.82 10.84 -19.96
C LYS A 170 38.11 9.49 -19.97
N TYR A 171 38.84 8.40 -20.13
CA TYR A 171 38.26 7.06 -20.12
C TYR A 171 37.59 6.74 -18.77
N VAL A 172 38.22 7.05 -17.64
CA VAL A 172 37.61 6.89 -16.31
C VAL A 172 36.34 7.74 -16.14
N CYS A 173 36.33 8.99 -16.61
CA CYS A 173 35.13 9.83 -16.62
C CYS A 173 34.02 9.24 -17.52
N ASP A 174 34.37 8.66 -18.66
CA ASP A 174 33.42 8.05 -19.59
C ASP A 174 32.75 6.81 -18.95
N ILE A 175 33.49 5.99 -18.20
CA ILE A 175 32.96 4.84 -17.43
C ILE A 175 31.86 5.28 -16.48
N ARG A 176 32.12 6.30 -15.67
CA ARG A 176 31.14 6.84 -14.71
C ARG A 176 29.90 7.39 -15.42
N THR A 177 30.13 8.13 -16.50
CA THR A 177 29.05 8.71 -17.32
C THR A 177 28.16 7.62 -17.90
N ASP A 178 28.73 6.50 -18.34
CA ASP A 178 27.99 5.39 -18.91
C ASP A 178 27.21 4.58 -17.86
N CYS A 179 27.77 4.42 -16.65
CA CYS A 179 27.04 3.89 -15.49
C CYS A 179 25.80 4.73 -15.16
N ASP A 180 25.91 6.06 -15.18
CA ASP A 180 24.80 6.99 -14.92
C ASP A 180 23.74 6.97 -16.04
N LYS A 181 24.16 6.95 -17.30
CA LYS A 181 23.25 6.78 -18.46
C LYS A 181 22.48 5.47 -18.37
N TYR A 182 23.15 4.37 -18.02
CA TYR A 182 22.52 3.07 -17.85
C TYR A 182 21.48 3.10 -16.72
N ALA A 183 21.84 3.66 -15.56
CA ALA A 183 20.94 3.74 -14.40
C ALA A 183 19.69 4.58 -14.68
N THR A 184 19.83 5.70 -15.41
CA THR A 184 18.70 6.56 -15.81
C THR A 184 17.78 5.87 -16.83
N GLY A 185 18.33 5.22 -17.84
CA GLY A 185 17.57 4.44 -18.81
C GLY A 185 16.75 3.32 -18.16
N LYS A 186 17.36 2.58 -17.23
CA LYS A 186 16.69 1.46 -16.53
C LYS A 186 15.58 1.93 -15.59
N LYS A 187 15.70 3.11 -14.97
CA LYS A 187 14.61 3.73 -14.20
C LYS A 187 13.40 4.06 -15.08
N GLY A 188 13.63 4.56 -16.30
CA GLY A 188 12.58 4.91 -17.26
C GLY A 188 11.79 3.69 -17.79
N GLN A 189 12.43 2.53 -17.89
CA GLN A 189 11.78 1.29 -18.35
C GLN A 189 10.83 0.66 -17.32
N LYS A 190 10.74 1.19 -16.10
CA LYS A 190 9.84 0.65 -15.07
C LYS A 190 8.38 0.90 -15.46
N ARG A 191 7.70 -0.14 -15.92
CA ARG A 191 6.28 -0.09 -16.33
C ARG A 191 5.40 0.45 -15.21
N THR A 192 4.85 1.65 -15.41
CA THR A 192 3.83 2.22 -14.51
C THR A 192 2.63 1.27 -14.43
N ARG A 193 2.21 0.95 -13.21
CA ARG A 193 1.08 0.04 -12.99
C ARG A 193 -0.19 0.65 -13.60
N ARG A 194 -0.87 -0.10 -14.47
CA ARG A 194 -2.18 0.29 -14.99
C ARG A 194 -3.17 0.44 -13.83
N LYS A 195 -3.91 1.55 -13.80
CA LYS A 195 -4.96 1.79 -12.79
C LYS A 195 -6.08 0.77 -13.01
N LYS A 196 -6.59 0.18 -11.93
CA LYS A 196 -7.77 -0.70 -11.98
C LYS A 196 -9.01 0.14 -12.30
N VAL A 197 -9.87 -0.36 -13.18
CA VAL A 197 -11.21 0.20 -13.42
C VAL A 197 -12.15 -0.41 -12.39
N TYR A 198 -12.83 0.43 -11.61
CA TYR A 198 -13.78 -0.02 -10.58
C TYR A 198 -15.18 -0.14 -11.19
N SER A 199 -15.91 -1.20 -10.84
CA SER A 199 -17.32 -1.35 -11.22
C SER A 199 -18.20 -0.30 -10.53
N ALA A 200 -19.43 -0.10 -11.02
CA ALA A 200 -20.36 0.86 -10.42
C ALA A 200 -20.61 0.56 -8.92
N SER A 201 -20.82 -0.71 -8.58
CA SER A 201 -20.99 -1.19 -7.21
C SER A 201 -19.77 -0.92 -6.32
N GLU A 202 -18.56 -1.10 -6.85
CA GLU A 202 -17.32 -0.82 -6.10
C GLU A 202 -17.11 0.67 -5.85
N GLN A 203 -17.53 1.52 -6.79
CA GLN A 203 -17.45 2.98 -6.65
C GLN A 203 -18.41 3.51 -5.60
N THR A 204 -19.62 2.95 -5.52
CA THR A 204 -20.71 3.45 -4.68
C THR A 204 -20.76 2.81 -3.30
N LYS A 205 -20.00 1.74 -3.05
CA LYS A 205 -19.96 1.00 -1.76
C LYS A 205 -19.75 1.87 -0.51
N LYS A 206 -19.09 3.01 -0.65
CA LYS A 206 -18.74 3.92 0.46
C LYS A 206 -19.56 5.22 0.45
N LEU A 207 -20.61 5.30 -0.37
CA LEU A 207 -21.44 6.49 -0.47
C LEU A 207 -22.45 6.48 0.69
N ASN A 208 -22.41 7.52 1.52
CA ASN A 208 -23.32 7.70 2.64
C ASN A 208 -24.48 8.59 2.18
N TYR A 209 -25.70 8.05 2.20
CA TYR A 209 -26.94 8.73 1.80
C TYR A 209 -28.11 8.24 2.66
N ASN A 210 -29.20 9.00 2.69
CA ASN A 210 -30.41 8.61 3.40
C ASN A 210 -31.24 7.64 2.55
N ILE A 211 -31.54 6.44 3.04
CA ILE A 211 -32.28 5.43 2.24
C ILE A 211 -33.76 5.81 2.14
N THR A 212 -34.38 6.21 3.25
CA THR A 212 -35.79 6.58 3.33
C THR A 212 -35.96 7.74 4.28
N ASP A 213 -36.75 8.72 3.88
CA ASP A 213 -37.10 9.86 4.70
C ASP A 213 -38.60 9.88 5.00
N THR A 214 -38.92 9.94 6.29
CA THR A 214 -40.30 9.88 6.77
C THR A 214 -40.99 11.25 6.78
N GLU A 215 -40.22 12.35 6.79
CA GLU A 215 -40.77 13.72 6.80
C GLU A 215 -41.35 14.10 5.43
N TYR A 216 -40.61 13.84 4.36
CA TYR A 216 -41.06 14.15 2.99
C TYR A 216 -41.56 12.91 2.22
N HIS A 217 -41.67 11.75 2.88
CA HIS A 217 -42.10 10.48 2.29
C HIS A 217 -41.32 10.08 1.02
N LEU A 218 -40.01 10.30 1.03
CA LEU A 218 -39.13 10.04 -0.11
C LEU A 218 -38.26 8.80 0.11
N THR A 219 -38.04 8.04 -0.96
CA THR A 219 -37.10 6.92 -1.00
C THR A 219 -35.98 7.22 -1.97
N SER A 220 -34.73 6.98 -1.55
CA SER A 220 -33.56 7.20 -2.40
C SER A 220 -33.47 6.17 -3.52
N LEU A 221 -32.95 6.62 -4.67
CA LEU A 221 -32.55 5.74 -5.76
C LEU A 221 -31.33 4.89 -5.43
N ASN A 222 -31.19 3.76 -6.14
CA ASN A 222 -30.00 2.92 -6.04
C ASN A 222 -28.77 3.74 -6.48
N PRO A 223 -27.73 3.88 -5.62
CA PRO A 223 -26.56 4.69 -5.92
C PRO A 223 -25.75 4.17 -7.11
N GLU A 224 -25.87 2.90 -7.49
CA GLU A 224 -25.20 2.33 -8.67
C GLU A 224 -25.61 3.04 -9.97
N LEU A 225 -26.84 3.55 -10.05
CA LEU A 225 -27.38 4.27 -11.21
C LEU A 225 -26.75 5.65 -11.40
N ILE A 226 -26.03 6.16 -10.39
CA ILE A 226 -25.31 7.44 -10.49
C ILE A 226 -24.12 7.30 -11.44
N VAL A 227 -23.46 6.14 -11.44
CA VAL A 227 -22.25 5.92 -12.21
C VAL A 227 -22.61 5.82 -13.70
N GLY A 228 -22.21 6.84 -14.46
CA GLY A 228 -22.55 6.96 -15.88
C GLY A 228 -23.78 7.82 -16.19
N ALA A 229 -24.49 8.32 -15.17
CA ALA A 229 -25.59 9.26 -15.37
C ALA A 229 -25.07 10.62 -15.89
N MET A 230 -25.84 11.28 -16.76
CA MET A 230 -25.56 12.64 -17.22
C MET A 230 -25.98 13.69 -16.21
N GLN A 231 -27.06 13.44 -15.47
CA GLN A 231 -27.54 14.35 -14.43
C GLN A 231 -27.95 13.58 -13.17
N LEU A 232 -27.72 14.20 -12.02
CA LEU A 232 -28.18 13.69 -10.73
C LEU A 232 -28.81 14.82 -9.91
N TRP A 233 -29.99 14.56 -9.38
CA TRP A 233 -30.68 15.42 -8.43
C TRP A 233 -30.64 14.83 -7.03
N THR A 234 -30.18 15.64 -6.08
CA THR A 234 -30.10 15.26 -4.68
C THR A 234 -30.77 16.31 -3.80
N PHE A 235 -31.38 15.88 -2.70
CA PHE A 235 -32.00 16.75 -1.72
C PHE A 235 -31.46 16.47 -0.33
N ASN A 236 -31.07 17.50 0.41
CA ASN A 236 -30.63 17.38 1.79
C ASN A 236 -31.77 17.77 2.74
N THR A 237 -32.26 16.83 3.54
CA THR A 237 -33.41 17.04 4.44
C THR A 237 -33.13 18.07 5.52
N LYS A 238 -31.90 18.10 6.06
CA LYS A 238 -31.52 19.00 7.15
C LYS A 238 -31.35 20.44 6.68
N THR A 239 -30.69 20.66 5.54
CA THR A 239 -30.46 22.02 5.02
C THR A 239 -31.57 22.50 4.11
N LYS A 240 -32.48 21.61 3.70
CA LYS A 240 -33.52 21.81 2.68
C LYS A 240 -32.94 22.30 1.36
N GLU A 241 -31.79 21.77 0.96
CA GLU A 241 -31.07 22.17 -0.25
C GLU A 241 -31.24 21.14 -1.37
N ILE A 242 -31.59 21.60 -2.57
CA ILE A 242 -31.52 20.82 -3.80
C ILE A 242 -30.20 21.08 -4.47
N THR A 243 -29.58 20.01 -4.95
CA THR A 243 -28.40 20.08 -5.80
C THR A 243 -28.64 19.33 -7.10
N LYS A 244 -28.29 19.98 -8.21
CA LYS A 244 -28.21 19.37 -9.53
C LYS A 244 -26.74 19.20 -9.89
N PHE A 245 -26.34 17.95 -10.11
CA PHE A 245 -25.05 17.60 -10.70
C PHE A 245 -25.25 17.34 -12.18
N VAL A 246 -24.39 17.94 -13.01
CA VAL A 246 -24.36 17.73 -14.46
C VAL A 246 -22.99 17.18 -14.82
N ALA A 247 -22.94 16.08 -15.54
CA ALA A 247 -21.68 15.47 -15.97
C ALA A 247 -20.88 16.42 -16.88
N GLU A 248 -19.56 16.37 -16.76
CA GLU A 248 -18.62 17.09 -17.64
C GLU A 248 -18.50 16.42 -19.01
N ASP A 249 -18.40 15.09 -19.01
CA ASP A 249 -18.18 14.27 -20.20
C ASP A 249 -19.35 13.32 -20.48
N ARG A 250 -19.41 12.81 -21.72
CA ARG A 250 -20.31 11.71 -22.13
C ARG A 250 -20.11 10.40 -21.36
N MET A 251 -19.00 10.28 -20.63
CA MET A 251 -18.77 9.15 -19.72
C MET A 251 -19.67 9.19 -18.47
N GLY A 252 -20.30 10.32 -18.20
CA GLY A 252 -21.21 10.51 -17.08
C GLY A 252 -20.51 10.78 -15.74
N LEU A 253 -21.33 10.86 -14.69
CA LEU A 253 -20.89 11.09 -13.33
C LEU A 253 -20.14 9.87 -12.79
N GLY A 254 -19.10 10.13 -11.99
CA GLY A 254 -18.37 9.09 -11.25
C GLY A 254 -18.57 9.26 -9.74
N VAL A 255 -18.28 8.21 -8.97
CA VAL A 255 -18.32 8.28 -7.51
C VAL A 255 -16.99 7.81 -6.93
N LYS A 256 -16.47 8.57 -5.96
CA LYS A 256 -15.29 8.18 -5.19
C LYS A 256 -15.53 8.43 -3.70
N GLY A 257 -15.72 7.34 -2.95
CA GLY A 257 -16.06 7.44 -1.53
C GLY A 257 -17.46 8.02 -1.38
N THR A 258 -17.55 9.20 -0.76
CA THR A 258 -18.79 9.96 -0.60
C THR A 258 -18.90 11.16 -1.56
N THR A 259 -17.95 11.32 -2.48
CA THR A 259 -17.88 12.46 -3.38
C THR A 259 -18.23 12.07 -4.81
N ILE A 260 -19.16 12.81 -5.42
CA ILE A 260 -19.46 12.76 -6.85
C ILE A 260 -18.32 13.43 -7.62
N GLN A 261 -17.86 12.81 -8.70
CA GLN A 261 -16.76 13.27 -9.53
C GLN A 261 -17.23 13.52 -10.97
N LYS A 262 -16.42 14.27 -11.72
CA LYS A 262 -16.65 14.59 -13.15
C LYS A 262 -17.95 15.36 -13.38
N PHE A 263 -18.25 16.31 -12.49
CA PHE A 263 -19.38 17.22 -12.67
C PHE A 263 -18.89 18.59 -13.16
N ASN A 264 -19.66 19.21 -14.03
CA ASN A 264 -19.36 20.48 -14.69
C ASN A 264 -19.74 21.68 -13.80
N ASN A 265 -19.23 22.86 -14.15
CA ASN A 265 -19.60 24.17 -13.60
C ASN A 265 -21.08 24.53 -13.77
N LEU A 266 -21.82 23.81 -14.63
CA LEU A 266 -23.28 23.92 -14.77
C LEU A 266 -24.04 23.31 -13.58
N SER A 267 -23.34 22.59 -12.70
CA SER A 267 -23.92 22.05 -11.48
C SER A 267 -24.21 23.19 -10.49
N ALA A 268 -25.39 23.17 -9.90
CA ALA A 268 -25.85 24.23 -9.02
C ALA A 268 -26.57 23.66 -7.80
N MET A 269 -26.43 24.34 -6.68
CA MET A 269 -27.10 24.06 -5.42
C MET A 269 -27.95 25.28 -5.03
N LYS A 270 -29.20 25.03 -4.62
CA LYS A 270 -30.13 26.06 -4.14
C LYS A 270 -30.89 25.57 -2.93
N LYS A 271 -31.06 26.45 -1.95
CA LYS A 271 -31.86 26.18 -0.76
C LYS A 271 -33.34 26.39 -1.08
N ILE A 272 -34.17 25.40 -0.76
CA ILE A 272 -35.62 25.55 -0.82
C ILE A 272 -36.11 26.17 0.48
N GLY A 273 -37.04 27.11 0.37
CA GLY A 273 -37.80 27.65 1.49
C GLY A 273 -39.01 26.78 1.82
N ASN A 274 -40.15 27.40 2.10
CA ASN A 274 -41.34 26.70 2.58
C ASN A 274 -42.08 25.85 1.52
N LYS A 275 -41.70 25.95 0.25
CA LYS A 275 -42.35 25.22 -0.87
C LYS A 275 -41.64 23.90 -1.21
N THR A 276 -41.09 23.21 -0.22
CA THR A 276 -40.26 22.02 -0.42
C THR A 276 -40.98 20.91 -1.18
N GLU A 277 -42.17 20.51 -0.72
CA GLU A 277 -42.96 19.41 -1.30
C GLU A 277 -43.26 19.66 -2.79
N TYR A 278 -43.71 20.88 -3.13
CA TYR A 278 -43.99 21.26 -4.52
C TYR A 278 -42.81 21.05 -5.47
N PHE A 279 -41.59 21.42 -5.04
CA PHE A 279 -40.40 21.26 -5.88
C PHE A 279 -39.92 19.80 -5.92
N LEU A 280 -40.07 19.05 -4.84
CA LEU A 280 -39.72 17.63 -4.78
C LEU A 280 -40.60 16.81 -5.73
N ASP A 281 -41.92 17.00 -5.68
CA ASP A 281 -42.88 16.34 -6.56
C ASP A 281 -42.61 16.66 -8.03
N ARG A 282 -42.28 17.92 -8.34
CA ARG A 282 -41.96 18.37 -9.68
C ARG A 282 -40.65 17.77 -10.21
N ILE A 283 -39.65 17.52 -9.36
CA ILE A 283 -38.41 16.84 -9.76
C ILE A 283 -38.64 15.35 -10.00
N GLN A 284 -39.49 14.72 -9.17
CA GLN A 284 -39.77 13.30 -9.30
C GLN A 284 -40.62 13.00 -10.54
N SER A 285 -41.70 13.76 -10.76
CA SER A 285 -42.66 13.58 -11.87
C SER A 285 -42.30 14.32 -13.16
N GLY A 286 -41.45 15.34 -13.11
CA GLY A 286 -41.21 16.25 -14.23
C GLY A 286 -40.45 15.61 -15.41
N GLY A 287 -40.75 16.04 -16.63
CA GLY A 287 -39.95 15.73 -17.81
C GLY A 287 -38.66 16.55 -17.90
N LYS A 288 -37.80 16.26 -18.89
CA LYS A 288 -36.53 16.95 -19.15
C LYS A 288 -36.65 18.49 -19.20
N ILE A 289 -37.70 18.98 -19.86
CA ILE A 289 -37.95 20.42 -20.00
C ILE A 289 -38.25 21.07 -18.65
N VAL A 290 -38.99 20.37 -17.79
CA VAL A 290 -39.34 20.85 -16.44
C VAL A 290 -38.09 20.88 -15.58
N LEU A 291 -37.29 19.80 -15.56
CA LEU A 291 -36.04 19.73 -14.80
C LEU A 291 -35.03 20.82 -15.17
N SER A 292 -35.01 21.26 -16.43
CA SER A 292 -34.15 22.37 -16.84
C SER A 292 -34.56 23.71 -16.22
N LYS A 293 -35.87 23.93 -15.99
CA LYS A 293 -36.43 25.20 -15.49
C LYS A 293 -36.59 25.24 -13.97
N VAL A 294 -36.75 24.08 -13.32
CA VAL A 294 -37.02 23.97 -11.87
C VAL A 294 -36.02 24.74 -11.02
N LEU A 295 -34.72 24.69 -11.34
CA LEU A 295 -33.73 25.43 -10.57
C LEU A 295 -33.85 26.94 -10.72
N ASP A 296 -34.26 27.44 -11.88
CA ASP A 296 -34.39 28.88 -12.15
C ASP A 296 -35.59 29.48 -11.42
N GLU A 297 -36.65 28.69 -11.23
CA GLU A 297 -37.85 29.07 -10.47
C GLU A 297 -37.58 29.26 -8.97
N ILE A 298 -36.49 28.70 -8.45
CA ILE A 298 -36.12 28.86 -7.05
C ILE A 298 -35.44 30.22 -6.86
N ASN A 299 -36.11 31.12 -6.14
CA ASN A 299 -35.68 32.51 -5.89
C ASN A 299 -34.38 32.64 -5.06
N THR A 300 -33.87 31.56 -4.46
CA THR A 300 -32.67 31.63 -3.62
C THR A 300 -31.39 31.70 -4.45
N LYS A 301 -30.35 32.32 -3.86
CA LYS A 301 -29.04 32.44 -4.50
C LYS A 301 -28.46 31.05 -4.78
N SER A 302 -27.97 30.85 -6.00
CA SER A 302 -27.27 29.62 -6.39
C SER A 302 -25.87 29.57 -5.81
N SER A 303 -25.50 28.45 -5.21
CA SER A 303 -24.14 28.12 -4.81
C SER A 303 -23.57 27.00 -5.69
N LYS A 304 -22.24 26.93 -5.79
CA LYS A 304 -21.55 25.84 -6.49
C LYS A 304 -21.48 24.61 -5.57
N PRO A 305 -21.89 23.42 -6.02
CA PRO A 305 -21.86 22.23 -5.18
C PRO A 305 -20.43 21.69 -5.05
N THR A 306 -20.09 21.19 -3.87
CA THR A 306 -18.79 20.57 -3.57
C THR A 306 -18.71 19.10 -4.02
N GLY A 307 -19.86 18.48 -4.33
CA GLY A 307 -19.95 17.07 -4.73
C GLY A 307 -19.99 16.07 -3.57
N ARG A 308 -19.85 16.51 -2.31
CA ARG A 308 -19.88 15.59 -1.15
C ARG A 308 -21.31 15.31 -0.71
N ILE A 309 -21.67 14.03 -0.65
CA ILE A 309 -22.95 13.53 -0.16
C ILE A 309 -22.81 13.14 1.31
N ASN A 310 -23.84 13.46 2.09
CA ASN A 310 -23.93 13.15 3.52
C ASN A 310 -25.11 12.22 3.79
N GLU A 311 -25.18 11.69 5.02
CA GLU A 311 -26.25 10.79 5.49
C GLU A 311 -27.65 11.42 5.47
N HIS A 312 -27.76 12.75 5.42
CA HIS A 312 -29.03 13.47 5.32
C HIS A 312 -29.45 13.76 3.87
N THR A 313 -28.67 13.31 2.89
CA THR A 313 -28.92 13.55 1.47
C THR A 313 -29.67 12.37 0.85
N ILE A 314 -30.81 12.66 0.24
CA ILE A 314 -31.65 11.73 -0.53
C ILE A 314 -31.29 11.86 -2.01
N LEU A 315 -31.21 10.72 -2.69
CA LEU A 315 -31.00 10.62 -4.13
C LEU A 315 -32.36 10.60 -4.83
N LEU A 316 -32.75 11.70 -5.48
CA LEU A 316 -34.10 11.84 -6.04
C LEU A 316 -34.22 11.19 -7.41
N ARG A 317 -33.35 11.61 -8.34
CA ARG A 317 -33.46 11.25 -9.75
C ARG A 317 -32.14 11.30 -10.50
N THR A 318 -31.90 10.32 -11.35
CA THR A 318 -30.82 10.32 -12.35
C THR A 318 -31.40 10.46 -13.77
N GLU A 319 -30.67 11.12 -14.65
CA GLU A 319 -30.86 11.11 -16.12
C GLU A 319 -29.56 10.77 -16.85
#